data_AF-A0A1H6VFW3-F1
#
_entry.id   AF-A0A1H6VFW3-F1
#
_cell.length_a   1.000
_cell.length_b   1.000
_cell.length_c   1.000
_cell.angle_alpha   90.00
_cell.angle_beta   90.00
_cell.angle_gamma   90.00
#
_symmetry.space_group_name_H-M   'P 1'
#
loop_
_entity.id
_entity.type
_entity.pdbx_description
1 polymer ?
#
loop_
_entity_poly.entity_id
_entity_poly.type
_entity_poly.pdbx_seq_one_letter_code
_entity_poly.pdbx_strand_id
1 'polypeptide(L)'
;MSDLHTKLYMDSSLLNDKHLRKFFKYFFKKVLILSVSLLLLTVETSFGSTWGFWAHRRINRLAVFSLPPEMQYFYKKHIDYITENAVNPDRRRYAVVGEAERHFIDLDVYGDSALKILPKVWQAAVKKLGEDSLRKHGIVPWYIQTAAYQLTDAFKDKDSKRILRISADLGHYVADSNVPLHTTRNYNGQLTHQEGIHAFWESRLPELYAAEYDLWIGKAVYIENLTESIWSSVDRAHLASDSVFLFEKQLSEAFEPDKKYSYELRNNVLSRTYSQDFSLQYHSLLKGQVERQMKASISMVSDLWYTCWINAGQPDLSTLNDYIPDEKEKKAEAAEQRSWLQRLLHIRSESDN
;
A
#
# COMPACT_ATOMS: atom_id res chain seq x y z
N MET A 1 43.78 -3.12 -56.87
CA MET A 1 42.38 -2.65 -56.92
C MET A 1 42.05 -2.18 -55.51
N SER A 2 42.42 -0.94 -55.15
CA SER A 2 41.57 0.28 -55.21
C SER A 2 40.37 0.15 -54.25
N ASP A 3 40.05 1.05 -53.32
CA ASP A 3 40.48 2.43 -53.10
C ASP A 3 39.83 2.94 -51.79
N LEU A 4 40.21 4.15 -51.34
CA LEU A 4 39.52 5.03 -50.37
C LEU A 4 39.69 4.77 -48.86
N HIS A 5 40.90 5.07 -48.37
CA HIS A 5 41.08 5.68 -47.05
C HIS A 5 40.64 7.16 -47.13
N THR A 6 39.37 7.46 -46.84
CA THR A 6 38.90 8.84 -46.69
C THR A 6 39.34 9.38 -45.32
N LYS A 7 40.51 10.04 -45.28
CA LYS A 7 40.86 10.94 -44.18
C LYS A 7 39.96 12.18 -44.24
N LEU A 8 39.01 12.28 -43.32
CA LEU A 8 38.34 13.54 -42.99
C LEU A 8 39.37 14.50 -42.38
N TYR A 9 40.13 15.20 -43.23
CA TYR A 9 40.80 16.43 -42.82
C TYR A 9 39.72 17.50 -42.65
N MET A 10 39.28 17.71 -41.42
CA MET A 10 38.66 18.99 -41.08
C MET A 10 39.74 20.06 -41.24
N ASP A 11 39.55 20.94 -42.21
CA ASP A 11 40.39 22.11 -42.39
C ASP A 11 40.40 22.93 -41.09
N SER A 12 41.58 23.03 -40.46
CA SER A 12 41.80 23.75 -39.21
C SER A 12 41.48 25.25 -39.31
N SER A 13 41.30 25.78 -40.52
CA SER A 13 40.87 27.15 -40.77
C SER A 13 39.43 27.42 -40.30
N LEU A 14 38.52 26.44 -40.39
CA LEU A 14 37.12 26.55 -39.95
C LEU A 14 37.00 26.59 -38.42
N LEU A 15 37.96 26.01 -37.71
CA LEU A 15 38.00 26.03 -36.26
C LEU A 15 38.40 27.39 -35.70
N ASN A 16 38.95 28.34 -36.46
CA ASN A 16 39.34 29.66 -35.97
C ASN A 16 38.32 30.77 -36.23
N ASP A 17 37.22 30.47 -36.92
CA ASP A 17 36.13 31.40 -37.13
C ASP A 17 35.28 31.53 -35.85
N LYS A 18 35.30 32.74 -35.28
CA LYS A 18 34.58 33.12 -34.06
C LYS A 18 33.06 32.94 -34.22
N HIS A 19 32.53 33.10 -35.43
CA HIS A 19 31.11 32.89 -35.72
C HIS A 19 30.75 31.41 -35.75
N LEU A 20 31.60 30.57 -36.36
CA LEU A 20 31.42 29.12 -36.38
C LEU A 20 31.47 28.53 -34.96
N ARG A 21 32.45 28.96 -34.13
CA ARG A 21 32.52 28.54 -32.71
C ARG A 21 31.28 28.93 -31.91
N LYS A 22 30.72 30.12 -32.16
CA LYS A 22 29.52 30.61 -31.47
C LYS A 22 28.28 29.81 -31.92
N PHE A 23 28.19 29.48 -33.21
CA PHE A 23 27.15 28.61 -33.75
C PHE A 23 27.21 27.20 -33.16
N PHE A 24 28.38 26.55 -33.16
CA PHE A 24 28.54 25.22 -32.57
C PHE A 24 28.26 25.22 -31.06
N LYS A 25 28.73 26.22 -30.31
CA LYS A 25 28.38 26.34 -28.87
C LYS A 25 26.89 26.52 -28.63
N TYR A 26 26.21 27.30 -29.47
CA TYR A 26 24.76 27.48 -29.38
C TYR A 26 23.99 26.21 -29.75
N PHE A 27 24.41 25.53 -30.81
CA PHE A 27 23.83 24.26 -31.25
C PHE A 27 24.03 23.15 -30.21
N PHE A 28 25.25 22.96 -29.70
CA PHE A 28 25.52 22.00 -28.62
C PHE A 28 24.76 22.33 -27.34
N LYS A 29 24.64 23.62 -26.96
CA LYS A 29 23.84 24.01 -25.80
C LYS A 29 22.36 23.69 -26.01
N LYS A 30 21.81 23.89 -27.21
CA LYS A 30 20.42 23.52 -27.54
C LYS A 30 20.21 22.01 -27.59
N VAL A 31 21.13 21.24 -28.16
CA VAL A 31 21.08 19.78 -28.19
C VAL A 31 21.20 19.21 -26.78
N LEU A 32 22.10 19.76 -25.93
CA LEU A 32 22.24 19.40 -24.52
C LEU A 32 20.96 19.74 -23.73
N ILE A 33 20.36 20.91 -23.95
CA ILE A 33 19.07 21.26 -23.34
C ILE A 33 17.97 20.31 -23.81
N LEU A 34 17.91 19.99 -25.11
CA LEU A 34 16.90 19.05 -25.63
C LEU A 34 17.08 17.64 -25.06
N SER A 35 18.32 17.17 -24.93
CA SER A 35 18.63 15.84 -24.40
C SER A 35 18.45 15.77 -22.88
N VAL A 36 18.76 16.83 -22.12
CA VAL A 36 18.42 16.93 -20.69
C VAL A 36 16.91 17.03 -20.48
N SER A 37 16.19 17.79 -21.31
CA SER A 37 14.72 17.83 -21.26
C SER A 37 14.08 16.50 -21.63
N LEU A 38 14.63 15.77 -22.61
CA LEU A 38 14.16 14.45 -22.99
C LEU A 38 14.48 13.40 -21.91
N LEU A 39 15.64 13.52 -21.25
CA LEU A 39 16.02 12.68 -20.10
C LEU A 39 15.11 12.96 -18.89
N LEU A 40 14.75 14.22 -18.62
CA LEU A 40 13.81 14.62 -17.57
C LEU A 40 12.37 14.13 -17.87
N LEU A 41 11.95 14.14 -19.14
CA LEU A 41 10.65 13.58 -19.57
C LEU A 41 10.57 12.06 -19.44
N THR A 42 11.70 11.34 -19.46
CA THR A 42 11.73 9.88 -19.27
C THR A 42 11.77 9.42 -17.81
N VAL A 43 11.93 10.33 -16.84
CA VAL A 43 12.03 9.99 -15.40
C VAL A 43 10.67 9.99 -14.70
N GLU A 44 9.59 10.42 -15.36
CA GLU A 44 8.27 10.58 -14.72
C GLU A 44 7.43 9.28 -14.53
N THR A 45 7.97 8.08 -14.80
CA THR A 45 7.17 6.84 -14.73
C THR A 45 7.60 5.81 -13.68
N SER A 46 8.55 6.12 -12.79
CA SER A 46 9.18 5.09 -11.94
C SER A 46 9.10 5.33 -10.43
N PHE A 47 8.00 5.91 -9.91
CA PHE A 47 7.77 5.90 -8.46
C PHE A 47 6.32 5.54 -8.13
N GLY A 48 6.14 4.24 -7.93
CA GLY A 48 4.89 3.60 -7.57
C GLY A 48 5.03 2.13 -7.94
N SER A 49 5.46 1.30 -6.98
CA SER A 49 5.32 -0.15 -7.14
C SER A 49 3.84 -0.44 -7.28
N THR A 50 3.35 -0.55 -8.52
CA THR A 50 1.98 -1.00 -8.83
C THR A 50 1.67 -2.38 -8.24
N TRP A 51 2.71 -3.08 -7.80
CA TRP A 51 2.71 -4.47 -7.37
C TRP A 51 2.57 -4.61 -5.84
N GLY A 52 3.22 -3.74 -5.04
CA GLY A 52 3.08 -3.77 -3.57
C GLY A 52 1.66 -3.47 -3.06
N PHE A 53 0.85 -2.87 -3.93
CA PHE A 53 -0.52 -2.49 -3.68
C PHE A 53 -1.55 -3.56 -4.08
N TRP A 54 -1.12 -4.68 -4.66
CA TRP A 54 -1.99 -5.69 -5.25
C TRP A 54 -3.00 -6.25 -4.23
N ALA A 55 -2.54 -6.57 -3.02
CA ALA A 55 -3.37 -7.18 -1.98
C ALA A 55 -4.51 -6.24 -1.54
N HIS A 56 -4.25 -4.97 -1.26
CA HIS A 56 -5.29 -4.00 -0.86
C HIS A 56 -6.39 -3.85 -1.91
N ARG A 57 -6.00 -3.75 -3.19
CA ARG A 57 -6.94 -3.69 -4.32
C ARG A 57 -7.79 -4.96 -4.37
N ARG A 58 -7.15 -6.13 -4.27
CA ARG A 58 -7.83 -7.43 -4.32
C ARG A 58 -8.81 -7.61 -3.16
N ILE A 59 -8.40 -7.28 -1.94
CA ILE A 59 -9.21 -7.37 -0.72
C ILE A 59 -10.47 -6.50 -0.85
N ASN A 60 -10.30 -5.22 -1.18
CA ASN A 60 -11.41 -4.28 -1.34
C ASN A 60 -12.37 -4.71 -2.45
N ARG A 61 -11.84 -5.15 -3.60
CA ARG A 61 -12.65 -5.66 -4.71
C ARG A 61 -13.46 -6.87 -4.31
N LEU A 62 -12.86 -7.82 -3.59
CA LEU A 62 -13.52 -9.06 -3.19
C LEU A 62 -14.60 -8.82 -2.12
N ALA A 63 -14.39 -7.88 -1.19
CA ALA A 63 -15.36 -7.53 -0.16
C ALA A 63 -16.72 -7.08 -0.73
N VAL A 64 -16.74 -6.46 -1.92
CA VAL A 64 -17.97 -6.06 -2.62
C VAL A 64 -18.88 -7.26 -2.93
N PHE A 65 -18.30 -8.42 -3.21
CA PHE A 65 -19.08 -9.62 -3.57
C PHE A 65 -19.74 -10.29 -2.37
N SER A 66 -19.32 -9.97 -1.15
CA SER A 66 -19.90 -10.48 0.09
C SER A 66 -21.11 -9.66 0.58
N LEU A 67 -21.31 -8.46 0.04
CA LEU A 67 -22.38 -7.55 0.46
C LEU A 67 -23.78 -8.07 0.06
N PRO A 68 -24.84 -7.73 0.84
CA PRO A 68 -26.22 -8.09 0.50
C PRO A 68 -26.70 -7.34 -0.76
N PRO A 69 -27.72 -7.85 -1.49
CA PRO A 69 -28.19 -7.27 -2.75
C PRO A 69 -28.47 -5.76 -2.72
N GLU A 70 -29.03 -5.26 -1.63
CA GLU A 70 -29.41 -3.86 -1.39
C GLU A 70 -28.19 -2.93 -1.42
N MET A 71 -27.04 -3.41 -0.96
CA MET A 71 -25.78 -2.69 -1.03
C MET A 71 -25.00 -2.98 -2.31
N GLN A 72 -25.09 -4.23 -2.75
CA GLN A 72 -24.24 -4.76 -3.81
C GLN A 72 -24.45 -4.03 -5.14
N TYR A 73 -25.64 -3.53 -5.42
CA TYR A 73 -25.89 -2.72 -6.63
C TYR A 73 -25.01 -1.47 -6.68
N PHE A 74 -24.98 -0.67 -5.62
CA PHE A 74 -24.15 0.53 -5.50
C PHE A 74 -22.66 0.20 -5.54
N TYR A 75 -22.21 -0.74 -4.72
CA TYR A 75 -20.79 -1.09 -4.64
C TYR A 75 -20.25 -1.75 -5.92
N LYS A 76 -21.05 -2.58 -6.62
CA LYS A 76 -20.65 -3.14 -7.92
C LYS A 76 -20.53 -2.07 -9.00
N LYS A 77 -21.45 -1.08 -9.01
CA LYS A 77 -21.36 0.05 -9.95
C LYS A 77 -20.07 0.85 -9.77
N HIS A 78 -19.58 0.97 -8.53
CA HIS A 78 -18.37 1.73 -8.19
C HIS A 78 -17.16 0.84 -7.85
N ILE A 79 -17.17 -0.44 -8.27
CA ILE A 79 -16.15 -1.40 -7.84
C ILE A 79 -14.74 -1.00 -8.26
N ASP A 80 -14.58 -0.37 -9.41
CA ASP A 80 -13.27 0.08 -9.89
C ASP A 80 -12.76 1.28 -9.07
N TYR A 81 -13.64 2.21 -8.66
CA TYR A 81 -13.27 3.27 -7.73
C TYR A 81 -12.77 2.67 -6.41
N ILE A 82 -13.53 1.75 -5.81
CA ILE A 82 -13.17 1.08 -4.56
C ILE A 82 -11.85 0.33 -4.70
N THR A 83 -11.66 -0.37 -5.83
CA THR A 83 -10.44 -1.14 -6.11
C THR A 83 -9.23 -0.21 -6.27
N GLU A 84 -9.33 0.84 -7.08
CA GLU A 84 -8.19 1.70 -7.43
C GLU A 84 -7.77 2.63 -6.29
N ASN A 85 -8.73 3.07 -5.46
CA ASN A 85 -8.49 3.99 -4.36
C ASN A 85 -8.12 3.28 -3.04
N ALA A 86 -8.18 1.94 -2.98
CA ALA A 86 -7.78 1.13 -1.82
C ALA A 86 -6.31 1.31 -1.38
N VAL A 87 -5.51 2.07 -2.13
CA VAL A 87 -4.07 2.28 -1.91
C VAL A 87 -3.74 3.75 -1.68
N ASN A 88 -4.76 4.60 -1.66
CA ASN A 88 -4.60 6.03 -1.41
C ASN A 88 -4.03 6.36 -0.02
N PRO A 89 -4.32 5.59 1.05
CA PRO A 89 -3.67 5.80 2.34
C PRO A 89 -2.14 5.71 2.25
N ASP A 90 -1.60 4.66 1.62
CA ASP A 90 -0.15 4.56 1.42
C ASP A 90 0.42 5.70 0.59
N ARG A 91 -0.29 6.10 -0.47
CA ARG A 91 0.13 7.19 -1.35
C ARG A 91 0.26 8.53 -0.62
N ARG A 92 -0.51 8.73 0.45
CA ARG A 92 -0.50 9.97 1.25
C ARG A 92 0.22 9.83 2.60
N ARG A 93 0.73 8.63 2.93
CA ARG A 93 1.40 8.27 4.19
C ARG A 93 2.39 9.32 4.69
N TYR A 94 3.28 9.77 3.81
CA TYR A 94 4.36 10.71 4.15
C TYR A 94 4.03 12.18 3.93
N ALA A 95 2.84 12.47 3.39
CA ALA A 95 2.50 13.82 2.98
C ALA A 95 1.29 14.39 3.74
N VAL A 96 0.49 13.54 4.38
CA VAL A 96 -0.55 13.92 5.34
C VAL A 96 -0.02 13.70 6.76
N VAL A 97 0.03 14.78 7.54
CA VAL A 97 0.38 14.72 8.96
C VAL A 97 -0.58 13.79 9.69
N GLY A 98 -0.03 12.83 10.45
CA GLY A 98 -0.81 11.84 11.20
C GLY A 98 -1.41 10.72 10.36
N GLU A 99 -1.02 10.57 9.09
CA GLU A 99 -1.43 9.42 8.28
C GLU A 99 -0.60 8.17 8.60
N ALA A 100 0.73 8.29 8.66
CA ALA A 100 1.62 7.14 8.83
C ALA A 100 1.27 6.25 10.03
N GLU A 101 0.96 6.86 11.16
CA GLU A 101 0.55 6.18 12.40
C GLU A 101 -0.78 5.41 12.28
N ARG A 102 -1.58 5.61 11.23
CA ARG A 102 -2.85 4.89 11.03
C ARG A 102 -2.68 3.52 10.39
N HIS A 103 -1.48 3.17 9.95
CA HIS A 103 -1.21 1.92 9.20
C HIS A 103 -0.75 0.77 10.09
N PHE A 104 -0.42 1.01 11.35
CA PHE A 104 0.21 -0.01 12.20
C PHE A 104 -0.13 0.17 13.68
N ILE A 105 0.31 -0.79 14.49
CA ILE A 105 0.39 -0.70 15.94
C ILE A 105 1.56 -1.55 16.45
N ASP A 106 2.55 -0.95 17.09
CA ASP A 106 3.70 -1.68 17.63
C ASP A 106 3.36 -2.33 18.97
N LEU A 107 2.70 -3.49 18.96
CA LEU A 107 2.25 -4.14 20.20
C LEU A 107 3.41 -4.51 21.13
N ASP A 108 4.54 -4.91 20.55
CA ASP A 108 5.75 -5.30 21.29
C ASP A 108 6.36 -4.15 22.13
N VAL A 109 5.99 -2.89 21.89
CA VAL A 109 6.40 -1.75 22.73
C VAL A 109 5.70 -1.76 24.08
N TYR A 110 4.50 -2.33 24.14
CA TYR A 110 3.69 -2.43 25.35
C TYR A 110 3.93 -3.73 26.13
N GLY A 111 4.87 -4.57 25.68
CA GLY A 111 5.26 -5.84 26.28
C GLY A 111 4.31 -7.00 25.98
N ASP A 112 4.66 -8.20 26.44
CA ASP A 112 3.97 -9.46 26.08
C ASP A 112 2.47 -9.50 26.41
N SER A 113 2.02 -8.64 27.33
CA SER A 113 0.60 -8.51 27.72
C SER A 113 -0.11 -7.32 27.06
N ALA A 114 0.47 -6.72 26.01
CA ALA A 114 -0.06 -5.54 25.30
C ALA A 114 -1.58 -5.63 25.08
N LEU A 115 -2.05 -6.72 24.48
CA LEU A 115 -3.46 -6.93 24.14
C LEU A 115 -4.40 -7.02 25.36
N LYS A 116 -3.86 -7.35 26.54
CA LYS A 116 -4.62 -7.36 27.81
C LYS A 116 -4.61 -6.00 28.50
N ILE A 117 -3.52 -5.25 28.36
CA ILE A 117 -3.32 -4.00 29.12
C ILE A 117 -3.74 -2.75 28.34
N LEU A 118 -3.76 -2.81 27.01
CA LEU A 118 -4.11 -1.68 26.15
C LEU A 118 -5.62 -1.41 26.24
N PRO A 119 -6.03 -0.20 26.65
CA PRO A 119 -7.43 0.15 26.61
C PRO A 119 -7.91 0.21 25.16
N LYS A 120 -8.93 -0.59 24.86
CA LYS A 120 -9.50 -0.66 23.50
C LYS A 120 -10.24 0.63 23.09
N VAL A 121 -10.68 1.43 24.06
CA VAL A 121 -11.32 2.74 23.85
C VAL A 121 -10.25 3.84 23.84
N TRP A 122 -10.23 4.65 22.77
CA TRP A 122 -9.22 5.69 22.54
C TRP A 122 -9.01 6.63 23.74
N GLN A 123 -10.09 7.20 24.29
CA GLN A 123 -10.00 8.14 25.41
C GLN A 123 -9.37 7.51 26.67
N ALA A 124 -9.65 6.22 26.91
CA ALA A 124 -9.03 5.49 28.01
C ALA A 124 -7.54 5.19 27.73
N ALA A 125 -7.18 4.91 26.48
CA ALA A 125 -5.80 4.72 26.07
C ALA A 125 -4.99 6.02 26.24
N VAL A 126 -5.50 7.14 25.75
CA VAL A 126 -4.88 8.47 25.88
C VAL A 126 -4.67 8.82 27.35
N LYS A 127 -5.69 8.62 28.19
CA LYS A 127 -5.57 8.87 29.64
C LYS A 127 -4.48 8.02 30.31
N LYS A 128 -4.27 6.78 29.83
CA LYS A 128 -3.33 5.83 30.44
C LYS A 128 -1.90 6.01 29.93
N LEU A 129 -1.72 6.30 28.65
CA LEU A 129 -0.42 6.20 27.96
C LEU A 129 0.04 7.52 27.31
N GLY A 130 -0.84 8.51 27.21
CA GLY A 130 -0.59 9.76 26.49
C GLY A 130 -0.77 9.61 24.98
N GLU A 131 -1.31 10.65 24.36
CA GLU A 131 -1.61 10.64 22.92
C GLU A 131 -0.35 10.57 22.05
N ASP A 132 0.69 11.35 22.37
CA ASP A 132 1.95 11.35 21.63
C ASP A 132 2.61 9.97 21.59
N SER A 133 2.56 9.23 22.71
CA SER A 133 3.11 7.88 22.79
C SER A 133 2.30 6.90 21.92
N LEU A 134 0.98 6.98 21.96
CA LEU A 134 0.12 6.11 21.15
C LEU A 134 0.33 6.35 19.66
N ARG A 135 0.34 7.63 19.25
CA ARG A 135 0.58 8.03 17.86
C ARG A 135 1.94 7.59 17.35
N LYS A 136 2.99 7.74 18.16
CA LYS A 136 4.34 7.26 17.85
C LYS A 136 4.40 5.75 17.57
N HIS A 137 3.58 4.96 18.26
CA HIS A 137 3.57 3.49 18.20
C HIS A 137 2.38 2.93 17.42
N GLY A 138 1.75 3.76 16.59
CA GLY A 138 0.69 3.34 15.71
C GLY A 138 -0.68 3.21 16.38
N ILE A 139 -1.72 3.60 15.64
CA ILE A 139 -3.09 3.72 16.11
C ILE A 139 -4.13 3.03 15.23
N VAL A 140 -3.71 2.13 14.33
CA VAL A 140 -4.62 1.47 13.36
C VAL A 140 -5.93 0.92 13.97
N PRO A 141 -5.97 0.20 15.12
CA PRO A 141 -7.25 -0.31 15.64
C PRO A 141 -8.22 0.80 16.05
N TRP A 142 -7.73 1.87 16.68
CA TRP A 142 -8.56 3.00 17.07
C TRP A 142 -9.00 3.83 15.85
N TYR A 143 -8.15 3.92 14.82
CA TYR A 143 -8.49 4.62 13.60
C TYR A 143 -9.55 3.87 12.77
N ILE A 144 -9.47 2.54 12.67
CA ILE A 144 -10.53 1.72 12.02
C ILE A 144 -11.89 2.00 12.67
N GLN A 145 -11.95 2.04 14.01
CA GLN A 145 -13.18 2.38 14.72
C GLN A 145 -13.69 3.79 14.35
N THR A 146 -12.79 4.78 14.28
CA THR A 146 -13.12 6.14 13.88
C THR A 146 -13.66 6.20 12.45
N ALA A 147 -12.99 5.55 11.51
CA ALA A 147 -13.39 5.49 10.11
C ALA A 147 -14.73 4.76 9.90
N ALA A 148 -15.02 3.73 10.71
CA ALA A 148 -16.34 3.07 10.71
C ALA A 148 -17.47 4.02 11.15
N TYR A 149 -17.24 4.85 12.17
CA TYR A 149 -18.22 5.89 12.55
C TYR A 149 -18.40 6.93 11.45
N GLN A 150 -17.31 7.38 10.82
CA GLN A 150 -17.38 8.30 9.69
C GLN A 150 -18.13 7.72 8.48
N LEU A 151 -17.96 6.43 8.21
CA LEU A 151 -18.69 5.72 7.15
C LEU A 151 -20.18 5.61 7.49
N THR A 152 -20.50 5.30 8.75
CA THR A 152 -21.88 5.27 9.24
C THR A 152 -22.56 6.62 9.04
N ASP A 153 -21.89 7.72 9.39
CA ASP A 153 -22.42 9.07 9.19
C ASP A 153 -22.55 9.42 7.69
N ALA A 154 -21.59 9.03 6.86
CA ALA A 154 -21.70 9.21 5.41
C ALA A 154 -22.91 8.47 4.81
N PHE A 155 -23.24 7.28 5.32
CA PHE A 155 -24.47 6.58 4.96
C PHE A 155 -25.73 7.31 5.42
N LYS A 156 -25.78 7.82 6.65
CA LYS A 156 -26.91 8.61 7.15
C LYS A 156 -27.17 9.85 6.29
N ASP A 157 -26.08 10.52 5.92
CA ASP A 157 -26.09 11.72 5.09
C ASP A 157 -26.40 11.41 3.61
N LYS A 158 -26.40 10.13 3.22
CA LYS A 158 -26.54 9.66 1.84
C LYS A 158 -25.52 10.29 0.89
N ASP A 159 -24.31 10.58 1.39
CA ASP A 159 -23.23 11.19 0.64
C ASP A 159 -22.40 10.11 -0.07
N SER A 160 -22.76 9.82 -1.32
CA SER A 160 -22.11 8.80 -2.16
C SER A 160 -20.61 8.98 -2.26
N LYS A 161 -20.11 10.22 -2.40
CA LYS A 161 -18.69 10.52 -2.49
C LYS A 161 -17.96 10.13 -1.21
N ARG A 162 -18.49 10.54 -0.04
CA ARG A 162 -17.91 10.18 1.26
C ARG A 162 -18.00 8.67 1.50
N ILE A 163 -19.11 8.02 1.17
CA ILE A 163 -19.27 6.57 1.30
C ILE A 163 -18.15 5.86 0.53
N LEU A 164 -17.93 6.21 -0.74
CA LEU A 164 -16.93 5.56 -1.58
C LEU A 164 -15.50 5.79 -1.07
N ARG A 165 -15.14 7.05 -0.77
CA ARG A 165 -13.81 7.41 -0.27
C ARG A 165 -13.50 6.70 1.05
N ILE A 166 -14.40 6.81 2.02
CA ILE A 166 -14.21 6.21 3.34
C ILE A 166 -14.24 4.68 3.25
N SER A 167 -15.07 4.08 2.39
CA SER A 167 -15.07 2.62 2.21
C SER A 167 -13.72 2.10 1.71
N ALA A 168 -13.14 2.73 0.68
CA ALA A 168 -11.84 2.34 0.13
C ALA A 168 -10.71 2.51 1.15
N ASP A 169 -10.69 3.65 1.85
CA ASP A 169 -9.70 3.95 2.88
C ASP A 169 -9.86 3.00 4.09
N LEU A 170 -11.09 2.76 4.57
CA LEU A 170 -11.35 1.82 5.66
C LEU A 170 -10.91 0.41 5.28
N GLY A 171 -11.17 -0.01 4.04
CA GLY A 171 -10.72 -1.30 3.54
C GLY A 171 -9.20 -1.47 3.55
N HIS A 172 -8.46 -0.39 3.30
CA HIS A 172 -7.01 -0.36 3.42
C HIS A 172 -6.53 -0.57 4.85
N TYR A 173 -6.98 0.24 5.82
CA TYR A 173 -6.51 0.13 7.21
C TYR A 173 -6.89 -1.20 7.85
N VAL A 174 -8.03 -1.78 7.46
CA VAL A 174 -8.42 -3.14 7.88
C VAL A 174 -7.45 -4.18 7.31
N ALA A 175 -7.07 -4.06 6.04
CA ALA A 175 -6.07 -4.95 5.45
C ALA A 175 -4.72 -4.84 6.17
N ASP A 176 -4.24 -3.62 6.43
CA ASP A 176 -3.02 -3.36 7.22
C ASP A 176 -3.08 -4.02 8.60
N SER A 177 -4.20 -3.85 9.32
CA SER A 177 -4.37 -4.44 10.66
C SER A 177 -4.37 -5.97 10.69
N ASN A 178 -4.50 -6.61 9.52
CA ASN A 178 -4.40 -8.06 9.34
C ASN A 178 -3.02 -8.50 8.85
N VAL A 179 -2.08 -7.59 8.58
CA VAL A 179 -0.69 -7.93 8.26
C VAL A 179 0.08 -8.14 9.58
N PRO A 180 0.67 -9.33 9.85
CA PRO A 180 1.41 -9.57 11.08
C PRO A 180 2.52 -8.54 11.34
N LEU A 181 3.21 -8.13 10.28
CA LEU A 181 4.33 -7.19 10.33
C LEU A 181 3.91 -5.74 10.60
N HIS A 182 2.61 -5.40 10.52
CA HIS A 182 2.07 -4.09 10.93
C HIS A 182 1.72 -4.05 12.43
N THR A 183 2.03 -5.12 13.17
CA THR A 183 1.70 -5.25 14.60
C THR A 183 2.95 -5.24 15.51
N THR A 184 4.13 -4.97 14.96
CA THR A 184 5.42 -5.07 15.64
C THR A 184 6.37 -3.99 15.16
N ARG A 185 7.21 -3.48 16.07
CA ARG A 185 8.27 -2.55 15.71
C ARG A 185 9.34 -3.20 14.82
N ASN A 186 9.44 -4.53 14.80
CA ASN A 186 10.30 -5.30 13.91
C ASN A 186 9.68 -5.48 12.50
N TYR A 187 8.89 -4.50 12.04
CA TYR A 187 8.04 -4.60 10.86
C TYR A 187 8.77 -5.02 9.58
N ASN A 188 10.08 -4.76 9.46
CA ASN A 188 10.90 -5.16 8.32
C ASN A 188 12.02 -6.14 8.70
N GLY A 189 11.98 -6.77 9.87
CA GLY A 189 13.00 -7.72 10.30
C GLY A 189 14.33 -7.07 10.71
N GLN A 190 14.37 -5.74 10.86
CA GLN A 190 15.57 -4.96 11.17
C GLN A 190 16.14 -5.25 12.57
N LEU A 191 15.34 -5.80 13.49
CA LEU A 191 15.79 -6.21 14.83
C LEU A 191 16.20 -7.69 14.89
N THR A 192 15.96 -8.46 13.82
CA THR A 192 16.24 -9.90 13.76
C THR A 192 17.11 -10.31 12.57
N HIS A 193 17.67 -9.33 11.84
CA HIS A 193 18.51 -9.54 10.65
C HIS A 193 17.78 -10.19 9.47
N GLN A 194 16.51 -9.82 9.27
CA GLN A 194 15.63 -10.32 8.20
C GLN A 194 15.12 -9.15 7.34
N GLU A 195 15.96 -8.15 7.12
CA GLU A 195 15.61 -6.94 6.34
C GLU A 195 15.02 -7.27 4.98
N GLY A 196 13.84 -6.69 4.71
CA GLY A 196 13.07 -6.94 3.49
C GLY A 196 11.93 -7.95 3.65
N ILE A 197 11.79 -8.59 4.82
CA ILE A 197 10.71 -9.56 5.08
C ILE A 197 9.31 -8.94 4.96
N HIS A 198 9.18 -7.62 5.15
CA HIS A 198 7.92 -6.89 4.97
C HIS A 198 7.39 -7.01 3.54
N ALA A 199 8.14 -6.47 2.59
CA ALA A 199 7.79 -6.54 1.18
C ALA A 199 7.74 -7.99 0.66
N PHE A 200 8.52 -8.88 1.28
CA PHE A 200 8.47 -10.31 0.96
C PHE A 200 7.11 -10.92 1.31
N TRP A 201 6.65 -10.77 2.55
CA TRP A 201 5.38 -11.33 3.01
C TRP A 201 4.17 -10.65 2.35
N GLU A 202 4.17 -9.31 2.30
CA GLU A 202 3.01 -8.51 1.90
C GLU A 202 2.85 -8.41 0.38
N SER A 203 3.95 -8.27 -0.36
CA SER A 203 3.89 -8.06 -1.81
C SER A 203 4.25 -9.33 -2.58
N ARG A 204 5.44 -9.88 -2.31
CA ARG A 204 6.00 -10.96 -3.14
C ARG A 204 5.19 -12.25 -3.07
N LEU A 205 4.78 -12.69 -1.88
CA LEU A 205 4.00 -13.93 -1.74
C LEU A 205 2.62 -13.82 -2.42
N PRO A 206 1.80 -12.77 -2.17
CA PRO A 206 0.53 -12.63 -2.89
C PRO A 206 0.70 -12.50 -4.40
N GLU A 207 1.69 -11.74 -4.88
CA GLU A 207 1.98 -11.60 -6.31
C GLU A 207 2.26 -12.96 -6.99
N LEU A 208 2.97 -13.86 -6.31
CA LEU A 208 3.32 -15.17 -6.86
C LEU A 208 2.19 -16.19 -6.76
N TYR A 209 1.47 -16.23 -5.64
CA TYR A 209 0.66 -17.40 -5.28
C TYR A 209 -0.83 -17.12 -5.14
N ALA A 210 -1.27 -15.86 -5.10
CA ALA A 210 -2.66 -15.57 -4.78
C ALA A 210 -3.67 -15.93 -5.89
N ALA A 211 -3.20 -16.32 -7.07
CA ALA A 211 -4.03 -16.93 -8.10
C ALA A 211 -4.55 -18.33 -7.68
N GLU A 212 -3.88 -18.99 -6.74
CA GLU A 212 -4.21 -20.33 -6.23
C GLU A 212 -5.08 -20.29 -4.96
N TYR A 213 -5.26 -19.11 -4.35
CA TYR A 213 -6.00 -18.95 -3.09
C TYR A 213 -7.51 -19.03 -3.28
N ASP A 214 -8.21 -19.72 -2.38
CA ASP A 214 -9.67 -19.66 -2.26
C ASP A 214 -10.09 -18.52 -1.32
N LEU A 215 -10.25 -17.34 -1.92
CA LEU A 215 -10.61 -16.11 -1.22
C LEU A 215 -12.12 -15.91 -1.02
N TRP A 216 -12.95 -16.93 -1.25
CA TRP A 216 -14.39 -16.84 -0.94
C TRP A 216 -14.62 -16.88 0.58
N ILE A 217 -15.40 -15.90 1.09
CA ILE A 217 -15.71 -15.77 2.53
C ILE A 217 -17.21 -15.85 2.85
N GLY A 218 -18.08 -15.95 1.85
CA GLY A 218 -19.53 -15.98 2.06
C GLY A 218 -20.15 -14.59 2.12
N LYS A 219 -21.19 -14.43 2.96
CA LYS A 219 -21.95 -13.17 3.09
C LYS A 219 -21.41 -12.37 4.27
N ALA A 220 -21.44 -11.04 4.13
CA ALA A 220 -21.14 -10.12 5.23
C ALA A 220 -22.11 -10.34 6.41
N VAL A 221 -21.59 -10.21 7.62
CA VAL A 221 -22.30 -10.39 8.89
C VAL A 221 -22.23 -9.10 9.71
N TYR A 222 -23.30 -8.82 10.45
CA TYR A 222 -23.36 -7.66 11.32
C TYR A 222 -22.42 -7.84 12.52
N ILE A 223 -21.62 -6.82 12.81
CA ILE A 223 -20.70 -6.81 13.95
C ILE A 223 -21.41 -6.14 15.14
N GLU A 224 -21.79 -6.93 16.13
CA GLU A 224 -22.41 -6.43 17.37
C GLU A 224 -21.45 -5.57 18.20
N ASN A 225 -20.20 -6.04 18.36
CA ASN A 225 -19.17 -5.34 19.11
C ASN A 225 -18.01 -4.96 18.20
N LEU A 226 -18.11 -3.77 17.61
CA LEU A 226 -17.12 -3.22 16.70
C LEU A 226 -15.72 -3.22 17.29
N THR A 227 -15.59 -2.75 18.54
CA THR A 227 -14.31 -2.66 19.22
C THR A 227 -13.68 -4.04 19.40
N GLU A 228 -14.43 -5.02 19.88
CA GLU A 228 -13.90 -6.36 20.11
C GLU A 228 -13.47 -7.04 18.81
N SER A 229 -14.25 -6.91 17.74
CA SER A 229 -13.92 -7.49 16.43
C SER A 229 -12.63 -6.90 15.85
N ILE A 230 -12.43 -5.58 15.95
CA ILE A 230 -11.21 -4.92 15.46
C ILE A 230 -9.99 -5.42 16.23
N TRP A 231 -10.05 -5.39 17.57
CA TRP A 231 -8.92 -5.80 18.40
C TRP A 231 -8.62 -7.29 18.29
N SER A 232 -9.64 -8.13 18.15
CA SER A 232 -9.45 -9.56 17.90
C SER A 232 -8.77 -9.84 16.56
N SER A 233 -8.98 -8.98 15.54
CA SER A 233 -8.29 -9.09 14.27
C SER A 233 -6.80 -8.79 14.40
N VAL A 234 -6.47 -7.69 15.10
CA VAL A 234 -5.09 -7.30 15.39
C VAL A 234 -4.37 -8.36 16.23
N ASP A 235 -5.03 -8.93 17.24
CA ASP A 235 -4.49 -10.04 18.05
C ASP A 235 -4.11 -11.23 17.18
N ARG A 236 -5.05 -11.72 16.35
CA ARG A 236 -4.79 -12.85 15.44
C ARG A 236 -3.65 -12.57 14.48
N ALA A 237 -3.57 -11.35 13.93
CA ALA A 237 -2.47 -10.96 13.05
C ALA A 237 -1.14 -10.94 13.80
N HIS A 238 -1.11 -10.39 15.02
CA HIS A 238 0.09 -10.33 15.83
C HIS A 238 0.61 -11.71 16.22
N LEU A 239 -0.28 -12.62 16.61
CA LEU A 239 0.08 -14.00 16.93
C LEU A 239 0.72 -14.74 15.76
N ALA A 240 0.42 -14.36 14.51
CA ALA A 240 1.04 -14.95 13.33
C ALA A 240 2.44 -14.40 13.02
N SER A 241 2.90 -13.33 13.68
CA SER A 241 4.24 -12.77 13.46
C SER A 241 5.36 -13.74 13.84
N ASP A 242 5.09 -14.65 14.79
CA ASP A 242 6.02 -15.67 15.27
C ASP A 242 6.56 -16.54 14.13
N SER A 243 5.67 -17.03 13.29
CA SER A 243 5.90 -17.96 12.19
C SER A 243 6.43 -17.22 10.98
N VAL A 244 6.05 -15.94 10.80
CA VAL A 244 6.68 -15.06 9.79
C VAL A 244 8.19 -15.01 10.01
N PHE A 245 8.63 -14.66 11.22
CA PHE A 245 10.07 -14.53 11.52
C PHE A 245 10.75 -15.89 11.66
N LEU A 246 10.16 -16.83 12.40
CA LEU A 246 10.77 -18.13 12.70
C LEU A 246 11.07 -18.92 11.43
N PHE A 247 10.10 -19.02 10.52
CA PHE A 247 10.27 -19.84 9.32
C PHE A 247 11.20 -19.19 8.30
N GLU A 248 11.24 -17.86 8.20
CA GLU A 248 12.18 -17.19 7.29
C GLU A 248 13.62 -17.41 7.79
N LYS A 249 13.83 -17.33 9.11
CA LYS A 249 15.14 -17.60 9.74
C LYS A 249 15.57 -19.06 9.55
N GLN A 250 14.70 -20.02 9.89
CA GLN A 250 14.99 -21.45 9.74
C GLN A 250 15.30 -21.82 8.28
N LEU A 251 14.51 -21.28 7.34
CA LEU A 251 14.76 -21.51 5.92
C LEU A 251 16.09 -20.89 5.50
N SER A 252 16.39 -19.67 5.92
CA SER A 252 17.66 -19.00 5.62
C SER A 252 18.88 -19.78 6.11
N GLU A 253 18.80 -20.40 7.27
CA GLU A 253 19.88 -21.23 7.83
C GLU A 253 20.11 -22.52 7.03
N ALA A 254 19.06 -23.05 6.39
CA ALA A 254 19.11 -24.26 5.58
C ALA A 254 19.34 -24.00 4.07
N PHE A 255 19.22 -22.75 3.61
CA PHE A 255 19.28 -22.39 2.19
C PHE A 255 20.69 -21.95 1.78
N GLU A 256 21.08 -22.25 0.54
CA GLU A 256 22.34 -21.73 -0.02
C GLU A 256 22.27 -20.19 -0.12
N PRO A 257 23.19 -19.43 0.50
CA PRO A 257 23.11 -17.96 0.56
C PRO A 257 22.99 -17.30 -0.82
N ASP A 258 23.71 -17.83 -1.82
CA ASP A 258 23.74 -17.30 -3.18
C ASP A 258 22.43 -17.56 -3.96
N LYS A 259 21.55 -18.44 -3.46
CA LYS A 259 20.25 -18.77 -4.06
C LYS A 259 19.08 -18.09 -3.38
N LYS A 260 19.27 -17.52 -2.18
CA LYS A 260 18.19 -16.89 -1.39
C LYS A 260 17.55 -15.72 -2.13
N TYR A 261 18.35 -14.96 -2.87
CA TYR A 261 17.90 -13.76 -3.57
C TYR A 261 18.06 -13.90 -5.08
N SER A 262 17.22 -13.18 -5.82
CA SER A 262 17.33 -12.97 -7.25
C SER A 262 17.23 -11.47 -7.58
N TYR A 263 17.60 -11.10 -8.79
CA TYR A 263 17.37 -9.76 -9.32
C TYR A 263 16.24 -9.81 -10.34
N GLU A 264 15.24 -8.95 -10.17
CA GLU A 264 14.10 -8.84 -11.08
C GLU A 264 13.95 -7.40 -11.56
N LEU A 265 13.57 -7.24 -12.83
CA LEU A 265 13.27 -5.92 -13.39
C LEU A 265 11.83 -5.54 -13.02
N ARG A 266 11.67 -4.52 -12.16
CA ARG A 266 10.37 -3.98 -11.74
C ARG A 266 10.26 -2.52 -12.18
N ASN A 267 9.30 -2.19 -13.05
CA ASN A 267 9.12 -0.84 -13.60
C ASN A 267 10.41 -0.24 -14.18
N ASN A 268 11.17 -1.06 -14.92
CA ASN A 268 12.51 -0.75 -15.46
C ASN A 268 13.61 -0.49 -14.42
N VAL A 269 13.38 -0.80 -13.15
CA VAL A 269 14.37 -0.76 -12.08
C VAL A 269 14.76 -2.18 -11.70
N LEU A 270 16.05 -2.50 -11.76
CA LEU A 270 16.55 -3.78 -11.28
C LEU A 270 16.53 -3.77 -9.76
N SER A 271 15.77 -4.68 -9.15
CA SER A 271 15.65 -4.79 -7.68
C SER A 271 16.06 -6.18 -7.21
N ARG A 272 16.77 -6.23 -6.09
CA ARG A 272 17.08 -7.48 -5.37
C ARG A 272 15.84 -7.90 -4.58
N THR A 273 15.39 -9.13 -4.77
CA THR A 273 14.23 -9.70 -4.08
C THR A 273 14.49 -11.15 -3.67
N TYR A 274 13.61 -11.72 -2.86
CA TYR A 274 13.64 -13.14 -2.55
C TYR A 274 13.39 -13.97 -3.81
N SER A 275 14.21 -15.00 -4.02
CA SER A 275 14.11 -15.88 -5.18
C SER A 275 12.78 -16.66 -5.19
N GLN A 276 12.34 -17.10 -6.36
CA GLN A 276 11.11 -17.89 -6.47
C GLN A 276 11.18 -19.19 -5.66
N ASP A 277 12.32 -19.88 -5.67
CA ASP A 277 12.51 -21.13 -4.91
C ASP A 277 12.43 -20.90 -3.40
N PHE A 278 13.07 -19.85 -2.88
CA PHE A 278 12.96 -19.49 -1.48
C PHE A 278 11.53 -19.09 -1.13
N SER A 279 10.88 -18.30 -2.00
CA SER A 279 9.48 -17.87 -1.84
C SER A 279 8.54 -19.07 -1.73
N LEU A 280 8.72 -20.10 -2.55
CA LEU A 280 7.87 -21.28 -2.58
C LEU A 280 8.01 -22.11 -1.30
N GLN A 281 9.24 -22.34 -0.86
CA GLN A 281 9.50 -23.09 0.37
C GLN A 281 9.00 -22.33 1.61
N TYR A 282 9.24 -21.02 1.67
CA TYR A 282 8.73 -20.18 2.76
C TYR A 282 7.19 -20.16 2.79
N HIS A 283 6.54 -20.00 1.62
CA HIS A 283 5.09 -20.06 1.50
C HIS A 283 4.52 -21.39 1.99
N SER A 284 5.19 -22.50 1.67
CA SER A 284 4.83 -23.85 2.16
C SER A 284 4.96 -23.96 3.69
N LEU A 285 6.05 -23.44 4.28
CA LEU A 285 6.25 -23.41 5.73
C LEU A 285 5.17 -22.60 6.46
N LEU A 286 4.73 -21.48 5.88
CA LEU A 286 3.63 -20.67 6.40
C LEU A 286 2.26 -21.38 6.35
N LYS A 287 2.14 -22.50 5.62
CA LYS A 287 0.93 -23.34 5.56
C LYS A 287 -0.35 -22.53 5.30
N GLY A 288 -0.37 -21.69 4.27
CA GLY A 288 -1.54 -20.89 3.89
C GLY A 288 -1.83 -19.69 4.80
N GLN A 289 -0.86 -19.22 5.59
CA GLN A 289 -1.04 -18.05 6.45
C GLN A 289 -1.45 -16.79 5.67
N VAL A 290 -0.79 -16.50 4.55
CA VAL A 290 -1.08 -15.32 3.72
C VAL A 290 -2.54 -15.34 3.24
N GLU A 291 -2.99 -16.48 2.72
CA GLU A 291 -4.39 -16.69 2.33
C GLU A 291 -5.36 -16.47 3.50
N ARG A 292 -5.08 -17.03 4.68
CA ARG A 292 -5.92 -16.82 5.88
C ARG A 292 -6.03 -15.35 6.26
N GLN A 293 -4.92 -14.60 6.23
CA GLN A 293 -4.94 -13.17 6.53
C GLN A 293 -5.70 -12.38 5.47
N MET A 294 -5.56 -12.71 4.18
CA MET A 294 -6.37 -12.09 3.13
C MET A 294 -7.86 -12.36 3.31
N LYS A 295 -8.26 -13.59 3.65
CA LYS A 295 -9.67 -13.94 3.93
C LYS A 295 -10.20 -13.17 5.14
N ALA A 296 -9.41 -13.07 6.21
CA ALA A 296 -9.76 -12.29 7.40
C ALA A 296 -9.99 -10.81 7.05
N SER A 297 -9.11 -10.22 6.23
CA SER A 297 -9.28 -8.86 5.72
C SER A 297 -10.56 -8.71 4.89
N ILE A 298 -10.81 -9.59 3.92
CA ILE A 298 -12.01 -9.51 3.05
C ILE A 298 -13.29 -9.60 3.89
N SER A 299 -13.35 -10.55 4.82
CA SER A 299 -14.50 -10.70 5.73
C SER A 299 -14.72 -9.41 6.51
N MET A 300 -13.71 -8.97 7.26
CA MET A 300 -13.84 -7.81 8.14
C MET A 300 -14.17 -6.52 7.39
N VAL A 301 -13.61 -6.30 6.19
CA VAL A 301 -13.99 -5.16 5.34
C VAL A 301 -15.47 -5.22 4.97
N SER A 302 -15.94 -6.37 4.49
CA SER A 302 -17.34 -6.53 4.11
C SER A 302 -18.30 -6.41 5.30
N ASP A 303 -17.93 -6.97 6.45
CA ASP A 303 -18.68 -6.94 7.69
C ASP A 303 -18.77 -5.51 8.24
N LEU A 304 -17.68 -4.74 8.16
CA LEU A 304 -17.66 -3.34 8.57
C LEU A 304 -18.53 -2.46 7.68
N TRP A 305 -18.40 -2.56 6.35
CA TRP A 305 -19.25 -1.80 5.43
C TRP A 305 -20.73 -2.09 5.68
N TYR A 306 -21.07 -3.38 5.81
CA TYR A 306 -22.43 -3.83 6.12
C TYR A 306 -22.92 -3.29 7.46
N THR A 307 -22.11 -3.40 8.52
CA THR A 307 -22.42 -2.90 9.86
C THR A 307 -22.65 -1.39 9.85
N CYS A 308 -21.82 -0.62 9.15
CA CYS A 308 -21.99 0.83 9.04
C CYS A 308 -23.30 1.21 8.34
N TRP A 309 -23.67 0.47 7.28
CA TRP A 309 -24.93 0.69 6.57
C TRP A 309 -26.15 0.33 7.44
N ILE A 310 -26.12 -0.80 8.17
CA ILE A 310 -27.16 -1.16 9.13
C ILE A 310 -27.31 -0.08 10.21
N ASN A 311 -26.19 0.35 10.81
CA ASN A 311 -26.17 1.37 11.87
C ASN A 311 -26.65 2.75 11.38
N ALA A 312 -26.57 3.01 10.08
CA ALA A 312 -27.10 4.22 9.46
C ALA A 312 -28.62 4.17 9.19
N GLY A 313 -29.30 3.07 9.56
CA GLY A 313 -30.73 2.88 9.31
C GLY A 313 -31.03 2.34 7.91
N GLN A 314 -30.07 1.65 7.28
CA GLN A 314 -30.25 0.98 5.98
C GLN A 314 -30.77 1.92 4.88
N PRO A 315 -30.11 3.08 4.63
CA PRO A 315 -30.54 3.98 3.58
C PRO A 315 -30.56 3.25 2.23
N ASP A 316 -31.57 3.54 1.41
CA ASP A 316 -31.66 3.02 0.05
C ASP A 316 -30.50 3.54 -0.81
N LEU A 317 -29.56 2.66 -1.15
CA LEU A 317 -28.40 3.01 -1.96
C LEU A 317 -28.72 3.06 -3.46
N SER A 318 -29.90 2.57 -3.89
CA SER A 318 -30.31 2.61 -5.29
C SER A 318 -30.43 4.05 -5.81
N THR A 319 -30.77 4.99 -4.93
CA THR A 319 -30.88 6.43 -5.24
C THR A 319 -29.54 7.16 -5.30
N LEU A 320 -28.42 6.51 -4.95
CA LEU A 320 -27.10 7.14 -4.84
C LEU A 320 -26.16 6.85 -6.02
N ASN A 321 -26.67 6.15 -7.03
CA ASN A 321 -25.87 5.63 -8.14
C ASN A 321 -25.46 6.67 -9.17
N ASP A 322 -26.04 7.87 -9.16
CA ASP A 322 -25.75 8.90 -10.18
C ASP A 322 -24.43 9.64 -9.92
N TYR A 323 -23.75 9.34 -8.82
CA TYR A 323 -22.43 9.90 -8.56
C TYR A 323 -21.40 9.33 -9.51
N ILE A 324 -21.06 10.13 -10.51
CA ILE A 324 -19.89 9.94 -11.36
C ILE A 324 -18.89 11.01 -10.93
N PRO A 325 -17.70 10.65 -10.45
CA PRO A 325 -16.66 11.64 -10.16
C PRO A 325 -16.45 12.51 -11.40
N ASP A 326 -16.72 13.80 -11.29
CA ASP A 326 -16.59 14.69 -12.44
C ASP A 326 -15.11 14.84 -12.84
N GLU A 327 -14.85 15.32 -14.06
CA GLU A 327 -13.48 15.49 -14.56
C GLU A 327 -12.64 16.46 -13.71
N LYS A 328 -13.27 17.36 -12.95
CA LYS A 328 -12.60 18.28 -12.04
C LYS A 328 -12.21 17.57 -10.74
N GLU A 329 -13.03 16.66 -10.23
CA GLU A 329 -12.76 15.80 -9.09
C GLU A 329 -11.65 14.79 -9.42
N LYS A 330 -11.71 14.13 -10.57
CA LYS A 330 -10.61 13.27 -11.04
C LYS A 330 -9.31 14.05 -11.20
N LYS A 331 -9.38 15.28 -11.72
CA LYS A 331 -8.21 16.16 -11.82
C LYS A 331 -7.75 16.64 -10.46
N ALA A 332 -8.64 16.89 -9.50
CA ALA A 332 -8.29 17.28 -8.14
C ALA A 332 -7.65 16.12 -7.38
N GLU A 333 -8.19 14.90 -7.48
CA GLU A 333 -7.59 13.67 -6.94
C GLU A 333 -6.25 13.38 -7.61
N ALA A 334 -6.15 13.50 -8.94
CA ALA A 334 -4.90 13.33 -9.67
C ALA A 334 -3.88 14.45 -9.35
N ALA A 335 -4.34 15.68 -9.09
CA ALA A 335 -3.50 16.79 -8.65
C ALA A 335 -3.07 16.64 -7.20
N GLU A 336 -3.93 16.08 -6.34
CA GLU A 336 -3.56 15.61 -5.00
C GLU A 336 -2.44 14.59 -5.15
N GLN A 337 -2.66 13.50 -5.91
CA GLN A 337 -1.68 12.45 -6.24
C GLN A 337 -0.35 12.98 -6.79
N ARG A 338 -0.38 13.97 -7.70
CA ARG A 338 0.84 14.59 -8.24
C ARG A 338 1.51 15.54 -7.26
N SER A 339 0.74 16.32 -6.50
CA SER A 339 1.24 17.16 -5.41
C SER A 339 1.86 16.30 -4.28
N TRP A 340 1.32 15.10 -4.05
CA TRP A 340 1.85 14.10 -3.14
C TRP A 340 3.22 13.61 -3.62
N LEU A 341 3.34 13.21 -4.89
CA LEU A 341 4.62 12.81 -5.50
C LEU A 341 5.67 13.93 -5.46
N GLN A 342 5.28 15.17 -5.73
CA GLN A 342 6.18 16.32 -5.67
C GLN A 342 6.67 16.65 -4.25
N ARG A 343 5.82 16.47 -3.23
CA ARG A 343 6.22 16.62 -1.82
C ARG A 343 7.14 15.49 -1.36
N LEU A 344 6.91 14.27 -1.83
CA LEU A 344 7.79 13.11 -1.63
C LEU A 344 9.21 13.34 -2.19
N LEU A 345 9.34 13.95 -3.37
CA LEU A 345 10.66 14.30 -3.93
C LEU A 345 11.43 15.37 -3.12
N HIS A 346 10.76 16.07 -2.21
CA HIS A 346 11.38 17.00 -1.26
C HIS A 346 11.65 16.39 0.13
N ILE A 347 11.24 15.16 0.38
CA ILE A 347 11.52 14.41 1.60
C ILE A 347 12.55 13.31 1.25
N ARG A 348 13.68 13.35 1.94
CA ARG A 348 14.87 12.48 1.76
C ARG A 348 14.52 10.98 1.64
N SER A 349 15.29 10.27 0.81
CA SER A 349 15.21 8.82 0.59
C SER A 349 15.41 7.99 1.87
N GLU A 350 14.79 6.80 1.91
CA GLU A 350 14.89 5.74 2.95
C GLU A 350 16.31 5.13 3.13
N SER A 351 17.37 5.90 2.91
CA SER A 351 18.77 5.48 3.13
C SER A 351 19.45 6.19 4.30
N ASP A 352 18.73 7.01 5.06
CA ASP A 352 19.26 7.69 6.24
C ASP A 352 18.46 7.25 7.49
N ASN A 353 18.75 6.06 7.99
CA ASN A 353 18.75 5.70 9.42
C ASN A 353 19.39 4.33 9.65
#